data_AF-A0A2J1DS53-F1
#
_entry.id   AF-A0A2J1DS53-F1
#
_cell.length_a   1.000
_cell.length_b   1.000
_cell.length_c   1.000
_cell.angle_alpha   90.00
_cell.angle_beta   90.00
_cell.angle_gamma   90.00
#
_symmetry.space_group_name_H-M   'P 1'
#
loop_
_entity.id
_entity.type
_entity.pdbx_description
1 polymer ?
#
loop_
_entity_poly.entity_id
_entity_poly.type
_entity_poly.pdbx_seq_one_letter_code
_entity_poly.pdbx_strand_id
1 'polypeptide(L)'
;MMEVLERKTDSEQIHTLGMLLPSEQVALEVKARLAAGESWGDLAVEFSQLANVEENQGDMDWITFSSVPENVADIIFATDVELNTVLDPIQDDTNYTRGGCWIVRLKSIDENRQLSEDDRKLLISDKLDQWTADLKAANLDKLTNTFSDELITFAITQLDK
;
A
#
# COMPACT_ATOMS: atom_id res chain seq x y z
N MET A 1 9.15 -39.81 19.30
CA MET A 1 9.19 -39.29 17.91
C MET A 1 8.14 -38.21 17.85
N MET A 2 8.54 -36.93 17.96
CA MET A 2 7.61 -35.81 17.83
C MET A 2 7.54 -35.46 16.35
N GLU A 3 6.40 -35.74 15.72
CA GLU A 3 6.02 -35.09 14.47
C GLU A 3 5.35 -33.76 14.84
N VAL A 4 6.08 -32.67 14.65
CA VAL A 4 5.49 -31.34 14.54
C VAL A 4 5.49 -31.01 13.05
N LEU A 5 4.35 -31.19 12.41
CA LEU A 5 4.06 -30.75 11.04
C LEU A 5 2.98 -29.66 11.10
N GLU A 6 3.22 -28.62 11.89
CA GLU A 6 2.59 -27.32 11.68
C GLU A 6 3.70 -26.32 11.41
N ARG A 7 3.95 -26.05 10.12
CA ARG A 7 4.76 -24.91 9.70
C ARG A 7 3.79 -23.79 9.36
N LYS A 8 3.30 -23.09 10.39
CA LYS A 8 2.69 -21.76 10.18
C LYS A 8 3.79 -20.86 9.63
N THR A 9 3.76 -20.60 8.34
CA THR A 9 4.68 -19.65 7.70
C THR A 9 3.82 -18.45 7.32
N ASP A 10 3.56 -17.61 8.32
CA ASP A 10 2.69 -16.42 8.30
C ASP A 10 3.50 -15.12 8.13
N SER A 11 4.64 -15.13 7.43
CA SER A 11 5.53 -13.96 7.39
C SER A 11 5.52 -13.24 6.05
N GLU A 12 4.49 -12.43 5.84
CA GLU A 12 4.42 -11.38 4.81
C GLU A 12 5.28 -10.18 5.23
N GLN A 13 6.58 -10.28 5.02
CA GLN A 13 7.49 -9.25 5.51
C GLN A 13 8.31 -8.63 4.39
N ILE A 14 8.45 -7.31 4.44
CA ILE A 14 9.37 -6.56 3.59
C ILE A 14 10.37 -5.88 4.50
N HIS A 15 11.67 -6.05 4.20
CA HIS A 15 12.70 -5.32 4.90
C HIS A 15 12.75 -3.91 4.32
N THR A 16 12.40 -2.91 5.13
CA THR A 16 12.32 -1.52 4.68
C THR A 16 13.18 -0.60 5.53
N LEU A 17 13.69 0.44 4.89
CA LEU A 17 14.16 1.63 5.55
C LEU A 17 13.07 2.69 5.44
N GLY A 18 12.75 3.36 6.54
CA GLY A 18 11.74 4.40 6.59
C GLY A 18 12.16 5.61 7.41
N MET A 19 11.71 6.78 6.99
CA MET A 19 11.80 8.03 7.76
C MET A 19 10.44 8.71 7.78
N LEU A 20 9.98 9.10 8.97
CA LEU A 20 8.80 9.95 9.13
C LEU A 20 9.26 11.40 9.27
N LEU A 21 8.99 12.21 8.26
CA LEU A 21 9.47 13.59 8.18
C LEU A 21 8.34 14.58 8.53
N PRO A 22 8.65 15.77 9.05
CA PRO A 22 7.64 16.76 9.49
C PRO A 22 6.79 17.34 8.36
N SER A 23 7.27 17.34 7.12
CA SER A 23 6.54 17.90 6.00
C SER A 23 7.04 17.35 4.67
N GLU A 24 6.23 17.50 3.62
CA GLU A 24 6.61 17.16 2.25
C GLU A 24 7.84 17.97 1.78
N GLN A 25 7.98 19.24 2.19
CA GLN A 25 9.14 20.05 1.82
C GLN A 25 10.45 19.46 2.37
N VAL A 26 10.44 19.04 3.64
CA VAL A 26 11.59 18.36 4.25
C VAL A 26 11.82 17.01 3.57
N ALA A 27 10.76 16.31 3.18
CA ALA A 27 10.90 15.06 2.44
C ALA A 27 11.56 15.24 1.07
N LEU A 28 11.15 16.24 0.30
CA LEU A 28 11.80 16.54 -0.98
C LEU A 28 13.26 16.95 -0.80
N GLU A 29 13.58 17.69 0.26
CA GLU A 29 14.96 18.03 0.61
C GLU A 29 15.80 16.79 0.93
N VAL A 30 15.32 15.92 1.83
CA VAL A 30 15.99 14.66 2.20
C VAL A 30 16.16 13.77 0.97
N LYS A 31 15.16 13.68 0.10
CA LYS A 31 15.25 12.92 -1.15
C LYS A 31 16.35 13.47 -2.08
N ALA A 32 16.46 14.79 -2.20
CA ALA A 32 17.51 15.41 -2.99
C ALA A 32 18.91 15.15 -2.41
N ARG A 33 19.05 15.16 -1.08
CA ARG A 33 20.31 14.82 -0.38
C ARG A 33 20.70 13.35 -0.54
N LEU A 34 19.73 12.43 -0.46
CA LEU A 34 19.93 11.01 -0.77
C LEU A 34 20.39 10.81 -2.21
N ALA A 35 19.82 11.56 -3.16
CA ALA A 35 20.26 11.54 -4.56
C ALA A 35 21.67 12.12 -4.77
N ALA A 36 22.11 13.04 -3.89
CA ALA A 36 23.47 13.58 -3.86
C ALA A 36 24.48 12.62 -3.20
N GLY A 37 24.03 11.49 -2.66
CA GLY A 37 24.89 10.45 -2.08
C GLY A 37 25.08 10.57 -0.56
N GLU A 38 24.28 11.37 0.13
CA GLU A 38 24.27 11.37 1.60
C GLU A 38 23.77 10.04 2.18
N SER A 39 24.23 9.72 3.39
CA SER A 39 23.87 8.48 4.09
C SER A 39 22.42 8.51 4.55
N TRP A 40 21.69 7.42 4.29
CA TRP A 40 20.33 7.25 4.80
C TRP A 40 20.28 7.35 6.32
N GLY A 41 21.21 6.67 7.00
CA GLY A 41 21.21 6.62 8.46
C GLY A 41 21.44 7.99 9.10
N ASP A 42 22.31 8.80 8.51
CA ASP A 42 22.62 10.13 9.03
C ASP A 42 21.40 11.06 8.86
N LEU A 43 20.75 11.03 7.70
CA LEU A 43 19.53 11.79 7.44
C LEU A 43 18.35 11.31 8.29
N ALA A 44 18.25 10.00 8.55
CA ALA A 44 17.24 9.46 9.43
C ALA A 44 17.43 10.01 10.86
N VAL A 45 18.65 9.98 11.39
CA VAL A 45 18.95 10.53 12.72
C VAL A 45 18.68 12.03 12.80
N GLU A 46 18.97 12.78 11.73
CA GLU A 46 18.80 14.23 11.70
C GLU A 46 17.34 14.67 11.57
N PHE A 47 16.54 14.01 10.71
CA PHE A 47 15.22 14.50 10.31
C PHE A 47 14.04 13.61 10.69
N SER A 48 14.25 12.32 10.97
CA SER A 48 13.14 11.40 11.23
C SER A 48 12.54 11.63 12.62
N GLN A 49 11.21 11.58 12.69
CA GLN A 49 10.45 11.62 13.93
C GLN A 49 10.20 10.22 14.52
N LEU A 50 10.70 9.16 13.87
CA LEU A 50 10.55 7.79 14.36
C LEU A 50 11.32 7.60 15.67
N ALA A 51 10.74 6.81 16.57
CA ALA A 51 11.42 6.42 17.80
C ALA A 51 12.65 5.55 17.48
N ASN A 52 13.66 5.63 18.35
CA ASN A 52 14.89 4.83 18.29
C ASN A 52 15.74 5.04 17.03
N VAL A 53 15.58 6.18 16.34
CA VAL A 53 16.34 6.46 15.11
C VAL A 53 17.86 6.55 15.33
N GLU A 54 18.30 6.95 16.52
CA GLU A 54 19.72 6.95 16.89
C GLU A 54 20.33 5.54 16.91
N GLU A 55 19.52 4.51 17.16
CA GLU A 55 19.97 3.12 17.22
C GLU A 55 19.72 2.36 15.92
N ASN A 56 18.54 2.52 15.31
CA ASN A 56 18.16 1.79 14.10
C ASN A 56 18.50 2.52 12.81
N GLN A 57 18.87 3.80 12.86
CA GLN A 57 19.23 4.61 11.69
C GLN A 57 18.12 4.62 10.61
N GLY A 58 16.86 4.53 11.01
CA GLY A 58 15.70 4.46 10.11
C GLY A 58 15.48 3.08 9.49
N ASP A 59 16.14 2.04 9.98
CA ASP A 59 15.83 0.65 9.63
C ASP A 59 14.57 0.20 10.39
N MET A 60 13.53 -0.14 9.64
CA MET A 60 12.25 -0.60 10.19
C MET A 60 12.19 -2.13 10.30
N ASP A 61 13.29 -2.82 9.97
CA ASP A 61 13.37 -4.27 9.91
C ASP A 61 12.28 -4.83 8.96
N TRP A 62 11.93 -6.09 9.16
CA TRP A 62 10.82 -6.79 8.51
C TRP A 62 9.46 -6.25 8.98
N ILE A 63 8.79 -5.49 8.11
CA ILE A 63 7.46 -4.93 8.37
C ILE A 63 6.36 -5.70 7.64
N THR A 64 5.16 -5.73 8.24
CA THR A 64 3.90 -6.24 7.67
C THR A 64 2.99 -5.10 7.20
N PHE A 65 1.90 -5.39 6.49
CA PHE A 65 0.94 -4.37 6.03
C PHE A 65 0.40 -3.51 7.19
N SER A 66 0.18 -4.14 8.35
CA SER A 66 -0.30 -3.50 9.58
C SER A 66 0.76 -2.71 10.38
N SER A 67 2.03 -2.72 9.94
CA SER A 67 3.13 -2.04 10.66
C SER A 67 3.21 -0.54 10.38
N VAL A 68 2.55 -0.07 9.31
CA VAL A 68 2.53 1.33 8.87
C VAL A 68 1.08 1.75 8.55
N PRO A 69 0.79 3.05 8.41
CA PRO A 69 -0.50 3.51 7.89
C PRO A 69 -0.92 2.80 6.59
N GLU A 70 -2.21 2.54 6.43
CA GLU A 70 -2.76 1.79 5.28
C GLU A 70 -2.35 2.42 3.93
N ASN A 71 -2.46 3.74 3.81
CA ASN A 71 -2.07 4.48 2.61
C ASN A 71 -0.56 4.36 2.28
N VAL A 72 0.28 4.18 3.29
CA VAL A 72 1.72 3.93 3.14
C VAL A 72 1.96 2.46 2.80
N ALA A 73 1.24 1.55 3.46
CA ALA A 73 1.32 0.11 3.23
C ALA A 73 0.94 -0.24 1.79
N ASP A 74 -0.13 0.34 1.25
CA ASP A 74 -0.56 0.10 -0.12
C ASP A 74 0.52 0.37 -1.15
N ILE A 75 1.33 1.42 -0.94
CA ILE A 75 2.43 1.77 -1.82
C ILE A 75 3.61 0.81 -1.60
N ILE A 76 4.03 0.56 -0.35
CA ILE A 76 5.17 -0.33 -0.05
C ILE A 76 4.93 -1.76 -0.54
N PHE A 77 3.70 -2.25 -0.40
CA PHE A 77 3.31 -3.62 -0.75
C PHE A 77 2.76 -3.75 -2.18
N ALA A 78 2.75 -2.66 -2.96
CA ALA A 78 2.40 -2.72 -4.38
C ALA A 78 3.41 -3.59 -5.17
N THR A 79 2.90 -4.30 -6.19
CA THR A 79 3.68 -5.35 -6.90
C THR A 79 4.71 -4.77 -7.88
N ASP A 80 4.60 -3.49 -8.21
CA ASP A 80 5.40 -2.77 -9.19
C ASP A 80 6.53 -1.92 -8.59
N VAL A 81 6.74 -1.98 -7.27
CA VAL A 81 7.79 -1.21 -6.61
C VAL A 81 9.17 -1.83 -6.82
N GLU A 82 10.10 -1.01 -7.31
CA GLU A 82 11.48 -1.41 -7.52
C GLU A 82 12.29 -1.43 -6.21
N LEU A 83 13.03 -2.53 -6.00
CA LEU A 83 13.94 -2.68 -4.85
C LEU A 83 15.06 -1.65 -4.90
N ASN A 84 15.50 -1.22 -3.71
CA ASN A 84 16.57 -0.25 -3.47
C ASN A 84 16.31 1.17 -4.00
N THR A 85 15.11 1.44 -4.52
CA THR A 85 14.66 2.76 -4.94
C THR A 85 14.01 3.50 -3.78
N VAL A 86 14.29 4.80 -3.68
CA VAL A 86 13.64 5.71 -2.72
C VAL A 86 12.31 6.14 -3.32
N LEU A 87 11.22 5.81 -2.65
CA LEU A 87 9.87 6.16 -3.09
C LEU A 87 9.66 7.68 -3.09
N ASP A 88 8.61 8.12 -3.78
CA ASP A 88 8.13 9.50 -3.63
C ASP A 88 7.59 9.72 -2.21
N PRO A 89 7.67 10.97 -1.69
CA PRO A 89 7.17 11.28 -0.36
C PRO A 89 5.68 10.93 -0.23
N ILE A 90 5.34 10.07 0.74
CA ILE A 90 3.97 9.61 0.98
C ILE A 90 3.42 10.41 2.15
N GLN A 91 2.34 11.16 1.96
CA GLN A 91 1.74 11.91 3.06
C GLN A 91 1.13 10.95 4.09
N ASP A 92 1.45 11.14 5.37
CA ASP A 92 0.76 10.46 6.45
C ASP A 92 -0.54 11.20 6.76
N ASP A 93 -1.67 10.57 6.49
CA ASP A 93 -3.01 11.10 6.73
C ASP A 93 -3.63 10.56 8.04
N THR A 94 -2.86 9.83 8.85
CA THR A 94 -3.36 9.26 10.09
C THR A 94 -3.37 10.28 11.22
N ASN A 95 -4.39 10.19 12.08
CA ASN A 95 -4.49 11.01 13.29
C ASN A 95 -3.49 10.60 14.39
N TYR A 96 -2.71 9.54 14.17
CA TYR A 96 -1.80 8.97 15.16
C TYR A 96 -0.37 9.52 15.07
N THR A 97 0.00 10.06 13.90
CA THR A 97 1.25 10.80 13.73
C THR A 97 0.99 12.30 13.86
N ARG A 98 2.05 13.10 14.02
CA ARG A 98 1.92 14.57 14.18
C ARG A 98 1.55 15.30 12.87
N GLY A 99 1.02 14.58 11.88
CA GLY A 99 1.10 14.96 10.48
C GLY A 99 2.54 14.86 10.00
N GLY A 100 2.74 14.26 8.83
CA GLY A 100 4.09 14.03 8.33
C GLY A 100 4.13 13.46 6.93
N CYS A 101 5.33 13.21 6.45
CA CYS A 101 5.57 12.64 5.15
C CYS A 101 6.61 11.53 5.26
N TRP A 102 6.25 10.35 4.77
CA TRP A 102 7.09 9.17 4.77
C TRP A 102 8.01 9.16 3.56
N ILE A 103 9.29 8.88 3.80
CA ILE A 103 10.20 8.42 2.75
C ILE A 103 10.59 7.00 3.08
N VAL A 104 10.42 6.11 2.10
CA VAL A 104 10.68 4.69 2.25
C VAL A 104 11.60 4.20 1.15
N ARG A 105 12.49 3.27 1.51
CA ARG A 105 13.35 2.54 0.59
C ARG A 105 13.27 1.05 0.89
N LEU A 106 12.92 0.26 -0.11
CA LEU A 106 12.81 -1.19 0.04
C LEU A 106 14.20 -1.82 -0.07
N LYS A 107 14.63 -2.62 0.91
CA LYS A 107 15.91 -3.34 0.87
C LYS A 107 15.76 -4.71 0.23
N SER A 108 14.78 -5.48 0.68
CA SER A 108 14.50 -6.83 0.17
C SER A 108 13.04 -7.21 0.41
N ILE A 109 12.51 -8.03 -0.50
CA ILE A 109 11.21 -8.68 -0.39
C ILE A 109 11.46 -10.17 -0.13
N ASP A 110 10.69 -10.80 0.76
CA ASP A 110 10.70 -12.26 0.86
C ASP A 110 10.19 -12.87 -0.46
N GLU A 111 11.04 -13.62 -1.17
CA GLU A 111 10.72 -14.25 -2.45
C GLU A 111 9.59 -15.30 -2.34
N ASN A 112 9.27 -15.79 -1.14
CA ASN A 112 8.15 -16.68 -0.88
C ASN A 112 6.89 -15.95 -0.42
N ARG A 113 6.76 -14.65 -0.73
CA ARG A 113 5.60 -13.80 -0.43
C ARG A 113 4.28 -14.49 -0.80
N GLN A 114 3.64 -15.13 0.17
CA GLN A 114 2.23 -15.50 0.14
C GLN A 114 1.49 -14.48 0.99
N LEU A 115 0.46 -13.86 0.41
CA LEU A 115 -0.38 -12.97 1.21
C LEU A 115 -1.10 -13.78 2.30
N SER A 116 -1.11 -13.32 3.55
CA SER A 116 -1.91 -13.88 4.63
C SER A 116 -3.37 -13.65 4.29
N GLU A 117 -4.22 -14.48 4.88
CA GLU A 117 -5.66 -14.37 4.65
C GLU A 117 -6.22 -13.01 5.09
N ASP A 118 -5.64 -12.35 6.09
CA ASP A 118 -6.16 -11.09 6.60
C ASP A 118 -5.66 -9.89 5.78
N ASP A 119 -4.38 -9.83 5.43
CA ASP A 119 -3.84 -8.81 4.52
C ASP A 119 -4.43 -8.98 3.11
N ARG A 120 -4.63 -10.23 2.65
CA ARG A 120 -5.35 -10.52 1.39
C ARG A 120 -6.79 -10.01 1.44
N LYS A 121 -7.51 -10.19 2.55
CA LYS A 121 -8.88 -9.67 2.68
C LYS A 121 -8.91 -8.15 2.67
N LEU A 122 -7.98 -7.50 3.36
CA LEU A 122 -7.85 -6.03 3.37
C LEU A 122 -7.62 -5.51 1.96
N LEU A 123 -6.62 -6.04 1.26
CA LEU A 123 -6.29 -5.64 -0.13
C LEU A 123 -7.45 -5.93 -1.11
N ILE A 124 -8.16 -7.05 -0.94
CA ILE A 124 -9.36 -7.35 -1.76
C ILE A 124 -10.46 -6.34 -1.48
N SER A 125 -10.69 -5.99 -0.21
CA SER A 125 -11.72 -5.02 0.17
C SER A 125 -11.40 -3.65 -0.38
N ASP A 126 -10.18 -3.16 -0.19
CA ASP A 126 -9.73 -1.87 -0.71
C ASP A 126 -9.86 -1.81 -2.24
N LYS A 127 -9.37 -2.84 -2.96
CA LYS A 127 -9.51 -2.88 -4.42
C LYS A 127 -10.96 -2.94 -4.89
N LEU A 128 -11.83 -3.62 -4.14
CA LEU A 128 -13.26 -3.66 -4.44
C LEU A 128 -13.90 -2.29 -4.24
N ASP A 129 -13.54 -1.58 -3.18
CA ASP A 129 -14.05 -0.24 -2.88
C ASP A 129 -13.56 0.78 -3.92
N GLN A 130 -12.28 0.73 -4.28
CA GLN A 130 -11.69 1.56 -5.34
C GLN A 130 -12.37 1.31 -6.70
N TRP A 131 -12.49 0.05 -7.11
CA TRP A 131 -13.17 -0.29 -8.37
C TRP A 131 -14.64 0.17 -8.37
N THR A 132 -15.33 0.02 -7.25
CA THR A 132 -16.72 0.48 -7.10
C THR A 132 -16.82 2.00 -7.22
N ALA A 133 -15.86 2.74 -6.66
CA ALA A 133 -15.78 4.20 -6.80
C ALA A 133 -15.56 4.61 -8.26
N ASP A 134 -14.64 3.94 -8.97
CA ASP A 134 -14.35 4.18 -10.38
C ASP A 134 -15.58 3.91 -11.27
N LEU A 135 -16.31 2.83 -11.04
CA LEU A 135 -17.55 2.52 -11.76
C LEU A 135 -18.60 3.62 -11.59
N LYS A 136 -18.78 4.13 -10.37
CA LYS A 136 -19.70 5.23 -10.07
C LYS A 136 -19.25 6.53 -10.75
N ALA A 137 -17.95 6.84 -10.69
CA ALA A 137 -17.39 8.03 -11.34
C ALA A 137 -17.58 7.98 -12.87
N ALA A 138 -17.44 6.79 -13.47
CA ALA A 138 -17.70 6.55 -14.88
C ALA A 138 -19.20 6.42 -15.22
N ASN A 139 -20.10 6.48 -14.23
CA ASN A 139 -21.55 6.27 -14.38
C ASN A 139 -21.89 4.91 -15.07
N LEU A 140 -20.97 3.94 -14.91
CA LEU A 140 -21.08 2.56 -15.43
C LEU A 140 -21.78 1.63 -14.42
N ASP A 141 -22.16 2.15 -13.25
CA ASP A 141 -22.95 1.46 -12.24
C ASP A 141 -24.45 1.39 -12.61
N LYS A 142 -24.87 2.04 -13.72
CA LYS A 142 -26.27 2.07 -14.17
C LYS A 142 -26.47 1.24 -15.44
N LEU A 143 -27.34 0.23 -15.35
CA LEU A 143 -27.91 -0.44 -16.52
C LEU A 143 -28.89 0.51 -17.22
N THR A 144 -28.47 1.16 -18.30
CA THR A 144 -29.42 1.80 -19.23
C THR A 144 -30.04 0.72 -20.10
N ASN A 145 -31.32 0.44 -19.90
CA ASN A 145 -32.05 -0.45 -20.79
C ASN A 145 -32.15 0.20 -22.18
N THR A 146 -31.45 -0.37 -23.17
CA THR A 146 -31.46 0.10 -24.56
C THR A 146 -32.57 -0.52 -25.39
N PHE A 147 -33.37 -1.44 -24.83
CA PHE A 147 -34.53 -1.97 -25.52
C PHE A 147 -35.65 -0.94 -25.49
N SER A 148 -36.14 -0.55 -26.68
CA SER A 148 -37.37 0.21 -26.79
C SER A 148 -38.54 -0.62 -26.24
N ASP A 149 -39.58 0.06 -25.74
CA ASP A 149 -40.81 -0.60 -25.27
C ASP A 149 -41.41 -1.53 -26.34
N GLU A 150 -41.22 -1.21 -27.63
CA GLU A 150 -41.63 -2.07 -28.75
C GLU A 150 -40.89 -3.41 -28.80
N LEU A 151 -39.57 -3.43 -28.55
CA LEU A 151 -38.77 -4.67 -28.56
C LEU A 151 -39.11 -5.57 -27.36
N ILE A 152 -39.37 -4.95 -26.20
CA ILE A 152 -39.82 -5.67 -25.00
C ILE A 152 -41.20 -6.30 -25.26
N THR A 153 -42.12 -5.53 -25.85
CA THR A 153 -43.48 -6.01 -26.18
C THR A 153 -43.46 -7.12 -27.21
N PHE A 154 -42.60 -7.02 -28.24
CA PHE A 154 -42.40 -8.07 -29.24
C PHE A 154 -41.90 -9.39 -28.61
N ALA A 155 -40.91 -9.31 -27.72
CA ALA A 155 -40.33 -10.49 -27.07
C ALA A 155 -41.35 -11.23 -26.18
N ILE A 156 -42.18 -10.49 -25.43
CA ILE A 156 -43.25 -11.07 -24.60
C ILE A 156 -44.27 -11.80 -25.48
N THR A 157 -44.66 -11.21 -26.62
CA THR A 157 -45.67 -11.79 -27.52
C THR A 157 -45.22 -13.10 -28.19
N GLN A 158 -43.92 -13.32 -28.35
CA GLN A 158 -43.38 -14.57 -28.91
C GLN A 158 -43.29 -15.70 -27.87
N LEU A 159 -43.27 -15.38 -26.57
CA LEU A 159 -43.23 -16.37 -25.49
C LEU A 159 -44.61 -16.96 -25.15
N ASP A 160 -45.69 -16.25 -25.48
CA ASP A 160 -47.08 -16.70 -25.29
C ASP A 160 -47.64 -17.55 -26.46
N LYS A 161 -46.78 -18.03 -27.37
CA LYS A 161 -47.14 -18.95 -28.46
C LYS A 161 -46.68 -20.38 -28.18
#